data_AF-A0A060QRG7-F1
#
_entry.id   AF-A0A060QRG7-F1
#
_cell.length_a   1.000
_cell.length_b   1.000
_cell.length_c   1.000
_cell.angle_alpha   90.00
_cell.angle_beta   90.00
_cell.angle_gamma   90.00
#
_symmetry.space_group_name_H-M   'P 1'
#
loop_
_entity.id
_entity.type
_entity.pdbx_description
1 polymer ?
#
loop_
_entity_poly.entity_id
_entity_poly.type
_entity_poly.pdbx_seq_one_letter_code
_entity_poly.pdbx_strand_id
1 'polypeptide(L)'
;MSGVVLANASLDIAFHDTYYVVAQMGLNGISSFKCYFATDYMLETVLFAYCLLFIYTAYLYKLDVSKNIFLLNSQNNNIAISSELMNTQSAENWKGFSETIRQLPDTEDYKFWNWFAGIIDGDGNFDIRTNSTNKQRVLKQIRIKLHNRDIRILTHIQNYLHIGRIRADKNKPYSIYIVSTKEEMKYILEHINGLIRLKVPGFKEACALYNLDY
;
A
#
# COMPACT_ATOMS: atom_id res chain seq x y z
N MET A 1 -50.37 77.73 7.84
CA MET A 1 -50.01 76.44 7.22
C MET A 1 -51.17 75.50 7.50
N SER A 2 -51.94 75.10 6.50
CA SER A 2 -53.24 74.40 6.69
C SER A 2 -53.02 72.99 7.23
N GLY A 3 -53.86 72.55 8.16
CA GLY A 3 -53.82 71.20 8.75
C GLY A 3 -53.88 70.07 7.72
N VAL A 4 -54.38 70.33 6.51
CA VAL A 4 -54.39 69.39 5.38
C VAL A 4 -52.97 69.04 4.90
N VAL A 5 -52.04 70.00 4.90
CA VAL A 5 -50.65 69.77 4.46
C VAL A 5 -49.89 68.90 5.46
N LEU A 6 -50.13 69.13 6.75
CA LEU A 6 -49.57 68.32 7.84
C LEU A 6 -50.15 66.90 7.83
N ALA A 7 -51.45 66.75 7.58
CA ALA A 7 -52.09 65.45 7.49
C ALA A 7 -51.53 64.61 6.32
N ASN A 8 -51.35 65.21 5.14
CA ASN A 8 -50.77 64.52 3.99
C ASN A 8 -49.32 64.10 4.23
N ALA A 9 -48.50 64.96 4.83
CA ALA A 9 -47.12 64.62 5.18
C ALA A 9 -47.05 63.48 6.21
N SER A 10 -47.95 63.48 7.20
CA SER A 10 -48.02 62.38 8.18
C SER A 10 -48.47 61.05 7.57
N LEU A 11 -49.34 61.10 6.56
CA LEU A 11 -49.82 59.93 5.85
C LEU A 11 -48.73 59.34 4.95
N ASP A 12 -47.95 60.18 4.25
CA ASP A 12 -46.82 59.73 3.43
C ASP A 12 -45.72 59.05 4.27
N ILE A 13 -45.42 59.59 5.45
CA ILE A 13 -44.46 58.97 6.39
C ILE A 13 -44.98 57.61 6.86
N ALA A 14 -46.26 57.51 7.22
CA ALA A 14 -46.86 56.25 7.68
C ALA A 14 -46.84 55.17 6.59
N PHE A 15 -47.10 55.53 5.33
CA PHE A 15 -47.01 54.59 4.21
C PHE A 15 -45.57 54.16 3.92
N HIS A 16 -44.62 55.09 3.99
CA HIS A 16 -43.20 54.78 3.82
C HIS A 16 -42.72 53.78 4.88
N ASP A 17 -42.97 54.05 6.16
CA ASP A 17 -42.54 53.17 7.25
C ASP A 17 -43.19 51.78 7.17
N THR A 18 -44.48 51.73 6.84
CA THR A 18 -45.20 50.46 6.64
C THR A 18 -44.59 49.66 5.48
N TYR A 19 -44.25 50.31 4.36
CA TYR A 19 -43.63 49.65 3.21
C TYR A 19 -42.26 49.03 3.57
N TYR A 20 -41.42 49.77 4.30
CA TYR A 20 -40.11 49.25 4.72
C TYR A 20 -40.22 48.07 5.67
N VAL A 21 -41.15 48.11 6.65
CA VAL A 21 -41.35 46.98 7.56
C VAL A 21 -41.81 45.73 6.82
N VAL A 22 -42.78 45.87 5.90
CA VAL A 22 -43.30 44.73 5.11
C VAL A 22 -42.21 44.17 4.19
N ALA A 23 -41.43 45.02 3.52
CA ALA A 23 -40.33 44.59 2.67
C ALA A 23 -39.25 43.82 3.45
N GLN A 24 -38.89 44.31 4.65
CA GLN A 24 -37.89 43.66 5.49
C GLN A 24 -38.38 42.33 6.08
N MET A 25 -39.67 42.23 6.44
CA MET A 25 -40.30 40.97 6.85
C MET A 25 -40.29 39.94 5.71
N GLY A 26 -40.59 40.36 4.48
CA GLY A 26 -40.55 39.48 3.30
C GLY A 26 -39.15 38.94 2.99
N LEU A 27 -38.12 39.79 3.08
CA LEU A 27 -36.73 39.40 2.81
C LEU A 27 -36.18 38.39 3.84
N ASN A 28 -36.51 38.60 5.12
CA ASN A 28 -36.13 37.70 6.21
C ASN A 28 -36.84 36.34 6.11
N GLY A 29 -38.11 36.32 5.69
CA GLY A 29 -38.83 35.08 5.43
C GLY A 29 -38.18 34.26 4.30
N ILE A 30 -37.89 34.89 3.17
CA ILE A 30 -37.32 34.20 1.98
C ILE A 30 -35.92 33.64 2.26
N SER A 31 -35.07 34.38 2.97
CA SER A 31 -33.73 33.90 3.35
C SER A 31 -33.81 32.72 4.32
N SER A 32 -34.69 32.80 5.31
CA SER A 32 -34.97 31.71 6.25
C SER A 32 -35.43 30.44 5.53
N PHE A 33 -36.39 30.52 4.61
CA PHE A 33 -36.85 29.38 3.81
C PHE A 33 -35.74 28.74 2.96
N LYS A 34 -34.85 29.55 2.36
CA LYS A 34 -33.70 29.02 1.61
C LYS A 34 -32.69 28.31 2.50
N CYS A 35 -32.45 28.82 3.71
CA CYS A 35 -31.57 28.18 4.69
C CYS A 35 -32.14 26.84 5.16
N TYR A 36 -33.44 26.74 5.48
CA TYR A 36 -34.08 25.48 5.87
C TYR A 36 -33.95 24.41 4.77
N PHE A 37 -34.20 24.78 3.51
CA PHE A 37 -34.08 23.83 2.39
C PHE A 37 -32.63 23.34 2.21
N ALA A 38 -31.65 24.22 2.40
CA ALA A 38 -30.24 23.87 2.33
C ALA A 38 -29.84 22.95 3.50
N THR A 39 -30.30 23.21 4.73
CA THR A 39 -30.00 22.36 5.88
C THR A 39 -30.64 20.97 5.76
N ASP A 40 -31.86 20.89 5.23
CA ASP A 40 -32.56 19.61 5.02
C ASP A 40 -31.83 18.74 3.98
N TYR A 41 -31.41 19.34 2.85
CA TYR A 41 -30.64 18.63 1.83
C TYR A 41 -29.25 18.19 2.33
N MET A 42 -28.57 19.03 3.12
CA MET A 42 -27.28 18.68 3.73
C MET A 42 -27.44 17.55 4.75
N LEU A 43 -28.52 17.52 5.52
CA LEU A 43 -28.79 16.45 6.48
C LEU A 43 -29.13 15.12 5.76
N GLU A 44 -29.91 15.17 4.69
CA GLU A 44 -30.30 14.01 3.88
C GLU A 44 -29.10 13.35 3.21
N THR A 45 -28.19 14.16 2.63
CA THR A 45 -26.95 13.66 2.01
C THR A 45 -26.00 13.01 3.02
N VAL A 46 -25.91 13.57 4.24
CA VAL A 46 -25.12 12.99 5.33
C VAL A 46 -25.73 11.65 5.79
N LEU A 47 -27.04 11.58 5.98
CA LEU A 47 -27.75 10.32 6.31
C LEU A 47 -27.54 9.26 5.24
N PHE A 48 -27.62 9.62 3.97
CA PHE A 48 -27.39 8.71 2.84
C PHE A 48 -25.95 8.14 2.85
N ALA A 49 -24.95 8.97 3.13
CA ALA A 49 -23.56 8.53 3.25
C ALA A 49 -23.37 7.52 4.40
N TYR A 50 -23.98 7.76 5.56
CA TYR A 50 -23.96 6.81 6.68
C TYR A 50 -24.67 5.50 6.34
N CYS A 51 -25.79 5.54 5.62
CA CYS A 51 -26.48 4.35 5.14
C CYS A 51 -25.60 3.51 4.19
N LEU A 52 -24.89 4.15 3.25
CA LEU A 52 -23.96 3.45 2.36
C LEU A 52 -22.79 2.83 3.12
N LEU A 53 -22.23 3.54 4.11
CA LEU A 53 -21.15 3.03 4.97
C LEU A 53 -21.62 1.81 5.79
N PHE A 54 -22.85 1.86 6.30
CA PHE A 54 -23.46 0.75 7.04
C PHE A 54 -23.69 -0.48 6.15
N ILE A 55 -24.18 -0.28 4.92
CA ILE A 55 -24.34 -1.38 3.95
C ILE A 55 -22.98 -2.01 3.60
N TYR A 56 -21.95 -1.18 3.40
CA TYR A 56 -20.60 -1.65 3.08
C TYR A 56 -19.98 -2.46 4.22
N THR A 57 -20.11 -1.97 5.46
CA THR A 57 -19.63 -2.69 6.66
C THR A 57 -20.38 -4.01 6.88
N ALA A 58 -21.70 -4.04 6.68
CA ALA A 58 -22.48 -5.27 6.73
C ALA A 58 -22.05 -6.30 5.65
N TYR A 59 -21.71 -5.82 4.44
CA TYR A 59 -21.21 -6.68 3.36
C TYR A 59 -19.83 -7.28 3.69
N LEU A 60 -18.91 -6.46 4.24
CA LEU A 60 -17.60 -6.94 4.70
C LEU A 60 -17.73 -7.98 5.82
N TYR A 61 -18.62 -7.75 6.79
CA TYR A 61 -18.86 -8.71 7.86
C TYR A 61 -19.36 -10.07 7.33
N LYS A 62 -20.25 -10.05 6.32
CA LYS A 62 -20.76 -11.28 5.69
C LYS A 62 -19.66 -12.07 4.95
N LEU A 63 -18.70 -11.38 4.34
CA LEU A 63 -17.52 -12.02 3.72
C LEU A 63 -16.57 -12.61 4.76
N ASP A 64 -16.41 -11.98 5.91
CA ASP A 64 -15.54 -12.48 6.98
C ASP A 64 -16.10 -13.76 7.63
N VAL A 65 -17.42 -13.79 7.84
CA VAL A 65 -18.11 -15.00 8.32
C VAL A 65 -17.99 -16.15 7.32
N SER A 66 -18.15 -15.89 6.02
CA SER A 66 -18.04 -16.95 4.99
C SER A 66 -16.61 -17.48 4.87
N LYS A 67 -15.59 -16.63 5.03
CA LYS A 67 -14.18 -17.01 5.05
C LYS A 67 -13.83 -17.87 6.28
N ASN A 68 -14.35 -17.52 7.47
CA ASN A 68 -14.19 -18.31 8.68
C ASN A 68 -14.86 -19.70 8.58
N ILE A 69 -16.05 -19.78 7.97
CA ILE A 69 -16.73 -21.07 7.73
C ILE A 69 -15.93 -21.95 6.75
N PHE A 70 -15.36 -21.37 5.69
CA PHE A 70 -14.52 -22.11 4.74
C PHE A 70 -13.23 -22.64 5.40
N LEU A 71 -12.61 -21.85 6.29
CA LEU A 71 -11.41 -22.27 7.03
C LEU A 71 -11.66 -23.41 8.01
N LEU A 72 -12.80 -23.40 8.72
CA LEU A 72 -13.17 -24.47 9.66
C LEU A 72 -13.46 -25.80 8.96
N ASN A 73 -13.97 -25.77 7.72
CA ASN A 73 -14.20 -27.00 6.93
C ASN A 73 -12.91 -27.63 6.37
N SER A 74 -11.74 -26.98 6.54
CA SER A 74 -10.45 -27.52 6.10
C SER A 74 -9.72 -28.34 7.18
N GLN A 75 -10.25 -28.45 8.40
CA GLN A 75 -9.60 -29.13 9.52
C GLN A 75 -10.11 -30.56 9.72
N ASN A 76 -9.73 -31.45 8.81
CA ASN A 76 -9.44 -32.83 9.19
C ASN A 76 -7.94 -33.01 9.06
N ASN A 77 -7.20 -32.83 10.16
CA ASN A 77 -6.02 -33.60 10.54
C ASN A 77 -5.50 -33.13 11.91
N ASN A 78 -5.35 -34.09 12.80
CA ASN A 78 -5.16 -33.95 14.24
C ASN A 78 -3.74 -33.48 14.60
N ILE A 79 -3.57 -32.29 15.17
CA ILE A 79 -2.42 -31.96 16.03
C ILE A 79 -2.91 -31.09 17.17
N ALA A 80 -2.97 -31.66 18.38
CA ALA A 80 -3.25 -30.94 19.61
C ALA A 80 -2.04 -30.04 19.95
N ILE A 81 -2.24 -28.72 19.89
CA ILE A 81 -1.25 -27.74 20.32
C ILE A 81 -1.77 -27.13 21.64
N SER A 82 -0.98 -27.35 22.69
CA SER A 82 -1.25 -26.96 24.08
C SER A 82 -1.46 -25.45 24.25
N SER A 83 -2.57 -25.09 24.90
CA SER A 83 -3.06 -23.73 25.14
C SER A 83 -2.34 -23.03 26.31
N GLU A 84 -1.03 -22.84 26.24
CA GLU A 84 -0.32 -22.12 27.30
C GLU A 84 0.74 -21.17 26.70
N LEU A 85 0.26 -20.02 26.24
CA LEU A 85 0.86 -18.67 26.34
C LEU A 85 0.29 -17.76 25.23
N MET A 86 -0.89 -17.20 25.44
CA MET A 86 -1.46 -16.13 24.60
C MET A 86 -1.75 -14.92 25.48
N ASN A 87 -0.72 -14.10 25.73
CA ASN A 87 -0.93 -12.70 26.09
C ASN A 87 -1.23 -11.94 24.80
N THR A 88 -2.51 -11.83 24.48
CA THR A 88 -3.02 -10.99 23.40
C THR A 88 -2.87 -9.52 23.79
N GLN A 89 -1.81 -8.87 23.31
CA GLN A 89 -1.77 -7.41 23.21
C GLN A 89 -2.26 -7.01 21.82
N SER A 90 -3.40 -6.30 21.83
CA SER A 90 -4.09 -5.71 20.70
C SER A 90 -3.21 -4.77 19.89
N ALA A 91 -3.38 -4.79 18.57
CA ALA A 91 -2.67 -3.98 17.61
C ALA A 91 -3.20 -2.53 17.58
N GLU A 92 -2.57 -1.64 18.33
CA GLU A 92 -2.58 -0.20 18.06
C GLU A 92 -1.18 0.25 17.63
N ASN A 93 -0.78 -0.06 16.40
CA ASN A 93 0.05 0.86 15.63
C ASN A 93 0.07 0.50 14.15
N TRP A 94 -0.63 1.30 13.35
CA TRP A 94 -0.48 1.30 11.91
C TRP A 94 0.92 1.77 11.51
N LYS A 95 1.68 0.90 10.86
CA LYS A 95 2.44 1.22 9.62
C LYS A 95 2.72 -0.08 8.89
N GLY A 96 2.08 -0.22 7.73
CA GLY A 96 1.79 -1.49 7.10
C GLY A 96 2.98 -2.31 6.64
N PHE A 97 2.76 -3.63 6.59
CA PHE A 97 3.16 -4.56 5.55
C PHE A 97 2.32 -5.86 5.71
N SER A 98 2.13 -6.59 4.61
CA SER A 98 1.22 -7.75 4.42
C SER A 98 1.14 -8.78 5.56
N GLU A 99 -0.05 -9.36 5.70
CA GLU A 99 -0.39 -10.48 6.60
C GLU A 99 0.43 -11.78 6.40
N THR A 100 1.36 -11.82 5.44
CA THR A 100 2.26 -12.95 5.14
C THR A 100 3.51 -13.02 6.01
N ILE A 101 3.72 -12.08 6.95
CA ILE A 101 4.79 -12.16 7.97
C ILE A 101 4.49 -13.22 9.05
N ARG A 102 3.30 -13.83 9.04
CA ARG A 102 2.94 -14.87 10.00
C ARG A 102 3.89 -16.08 9.86
N GLN A 103 4.78 -16.23 10.85
CA GLN A 103 5.76 -17.32 11.09
C GLN A 103 7.17 -17.16 10.52
N LEU A 104 7.71 -15.94 10.41
CA LEU A 104 9.10 -15.75 10.01
C LEU A 104 9.98 -15.42 11.23
N PRO A 105 11.22 -15.97 11.32
CA PRO A 105 12.14 -15.62 12.40
C PRO A 105 12.47 -14.12 12.31
N ASP A 106 12.37 -13.42 13.44
CA ASP A 106 12.43 -11.95 13.49
C ASP A 106 13.86 -11.37 13.39
N THR A 107 14.84 -12.20 12.99
CA THR A 107 16.24 -11.76 12.88
C THR A 107 16.42 -10.77 11.73
N GLU A 108 17.26 -9.75 11.95
CA GLU A 108 17.56 -8.74 10.92
C GLU A 108 18.08 -9.38 9.63
N ASP A 109 18.89 -10.44 9.76
CA ASP A 109 19.42 -11.21 8.64
C ASP A 109 18.33 -11.88 7.83
N TYR A 110 17.36 -12.52 8.49
CA TYR A 110 16.26 -13.16 7.80
C TYR A 110 15.42 -12.14 7.02
N LYS A 111 15.13 -10.99 7.63
CA LYS A 111 14.40 -9.89 6.97
C LYS A 111 15.14 -9.40 5.74
N PHE A 112 16.45 -9.20 5.84
CA PHE A 112 17.29 -8.78 4.71
C PHE A 112 17.19 -9.78 3.55
N TRP A 113 17.38 -11.09 3.81
CA TRP A 113 17.39 -12.10 2.75
C TRP A 113 16.04 -12.25 2.04
N ASN A 114 14.93 -12.10 2.77
CA ASN A 114 13.59 -12.10 2.16
C ASN A 114 13.37 -10.88 1.28
N TRP A 115 13.73 -9.70 1.78
CA TRP A 115 13.67 -8.48 0.99
C TRP A 115 14.57 -8.57 -0.25
N PHE A 116 15.80 -9.04 -0.09
CA PHE A 116 16.76 -9.18 -1.18
C PHE A 116 16.31 -10.19 -2.25
N ALA A 117 15.74 -11.32 -1.84
CA ALA A 117 15.13 -12.29 -2.76
C ALA A 117 14.01 -11.65 -3.58
N GLY A 118 13.17 -10.81 -2.97
CA GLY A 118 12.14 -10.04 -3.67
C GLY A 118 12.70 -9.07 -4.72
N ILE A 119 13.81 -8.38 -4.41
CA ILE A 119 14.51 -7.52 -5.38
C ILE A 119 15.06 -8.35 -6.56
N ILE A 120 15.64 -9.53 -6.29
CA ILE A 120 16.12 -10.42 -7.34
C ILE A 120 14.98 -10.92 -8.22
N ASP A 121 13.83 -11.24 -7.64
CA ASP A 121 12.65 -11.69 -8.39
C ASP A 121 12.08 -10.61 -9.32
N GLY A 122 12.13 -9.34 -8.91
CA GLY A 122 11.75 -8.21 -9.75
C GLY A 122 12.81 -7.90 -10.82
N ASP A 123 13.94 -7.35 -10.38
CA ASP A 123 14.94 -6.71 -11.26
C ASP A 123 16.26 -7.50 -11.40
N GLY A 124 16.35 -8.66 -10.73
CA GLY A 124 17.51 -9.53 -10.79
C GLY A 124 17.64 -10.34 -12.08
N ASN A 125 18.84 -10.84 -12.36
CA ASN A 125 19.11 -11.70 -13.50
C ASN A 125 20.28 -12.65 -13.23
N PHE A 126 20.03 -13.95 -13.31
CA PHE A 126 21.04 -15.01 -13.34
C PHE A 126 21.60 -15.15 -14.77
N ASP A 127 22.80 -14.62 -15.02
CA ASP A 127 23.42 -14.62 -16.35
C ASP A 127 24.05 -15.98 -16.66
N ILE A 128 23.23 -16.96 -17.05
CA ILE A 128 23.72 -18.29 -17.42
C ILE A 128 24.07 -18.31 -18.90
N ARG A 129 25.31 -18.69 -19.21
CA ARG A 129 25.84 -18.71 -20.58
C ARG A 129 26.53 -20.02 -20.87
N THR A 130 26.47 -20.45 -22.12
CA THR A 130 27.27 -21.56 -22.60
C THR A 130 28.67 -21.08 -22.92
N ASN A 131 29.67 -21.70 -22.31
CA ASN A 131 31.07 -21.44 -22.64
C ASN A 131 31.35 -22.01 -24.04
N SER A 132 31.81 -21.15 -24.96
CA SER A 132 32.07 -21.53 -26.35
C SER A 132 33.14 -22.61 -26.49
N THR A 133 34.09 -22.70 -25.55
CA THR A 133 35.20 -23.65 -25.62
C THR A 133 34.79 -25.07 -25.24
N ASN A 134 34.04 -25.22 -24.14
CA ASN A 134 33.73 -26.53 -23.55
C ASN A 134 32.26 -26.94 -23.72
N LYS A 135 31.43 -26.11 -24.34
CA LYS A 135 29.95 -26.25 -24.42
C LYS A 135 29.24 -26.43 -23.07
N GLN A 136 29.93 -26.17 -21.95
CA GLN A 136 29.38 -26.23 -20.61
C GLN A 136 28.63 -24.95 -20.28
N ARG A 137 27.45 -25.07 -19.64
CA ARG A 137 26.73 -23.92 -19.11
C ARG A 137 27.40 -23.45 -17.82
N VAL A 138 27.54 -22.15 -17.66
CA VAL A 138 28.15 -21.52 -16.48
C VAL A 138 27.33 -20.30 -16.08
N LEU A 139 27.15 -20.10 -14.77
CA LEU A 139 26.63 -18.84 -14.25
C LEU A 139 27.74 -17.80 -14.29
N LYS A 140 27.64 -16.85 -15.22
CA LYS A 140 28.65 -15.81 -15.42
C LYS A 140 28.61 -14.78 -14.28
N GLN A 141 27.40 -14.41 -13.85
CA GLN A 141 27.17 -13.35 -12.88
C GLN A 141 25.71 -13.31 -12.43
N ILE A 142 25.49 -12.81 -11.22
CA ILE A 142 24.18 -12.37 -10.73
C ILE A 142 24.15 -10.84 -10.85
N ARG A 143 23.11 -10.31 -11.49
CA ARG A 143 22.98 -8.86 -11.73
C ARG A 143 21.65 -8.32 -11.25
N ILE A 144 21.65 -7.09 -10.75
CA ILE A 144 20.45 -6.30 -10.52
C ILE A 144 20.66 -4.96 -11.24
N LYS A 145 19.74 -4.59 -12.13
CA LYS A 145 19.84 -3.35 -12.91
C LYS A 145 18.70 -2.43 -12.52
N LEU A 146 19.03 -1.26 -11.98
CA LEU A 146 18.05 -0.25 -11.55
C LEU A 146 18.36 1.11 -12.17
N HIS A 147 17.36 1.99 -12.22
CA HIS A 147 17.58 3.38 -12.62
C HIS A 147 18.41 4.10 -11.54
N ASN A 148 19.22 5.08 -11.93
CA ASN A 148 20.08 5.85 -11.01
C ASN A 148 19.33 6.57 -9.87
N ARG A 149 18.01 6.77 -10.00
CA ARG A 149 17.15 7.32 -8.93
C ARG A 149 17.06 6.39 -7.73
N ASP A 150 17.17 5.08 -7.98
CA ASP A 150 17.01 4.02 -6.99
C ASP A 150 18.37 3.38 -6.64
N ILE A 151 19.49 4.08 -6.96
CA ILE A 151 20.86 3.62 -6.70
C ILE A 151 21.11 3.24 -5.24
N ARG A 152 20.40 3.90 -4.32
CA ARG A 152 20.48 3.64 -2.87
C ARG A 152 20.14 2.19 -2.53
N ILE A 153 19.27 1.53 -3.29
CA ILE A 153 18.95 0.10 -3.12
C ILE A 153 20.19 -0.73 -3.39
N LEU A 154 20.88 -0.47 -4.50
CA LEU A 154 22.12 -1.19 -4.86
C LEU A 154 23.22 -0.94 -3.83
N THR A 155 23.39 0.32 -3.38
CA THR A 155 24.38 0.68 -2.36
C THR A 155 24.06 0.02 -1.01
N HIS A 156 22.79 -0.07 -0.63
CA HIS A 156 22.38 -0.77 0.59
C HIS A 156 22.71 -2.25 0.54
N ILE A 157 22.41 -2.93 -0.57
CA ILE A 157 22.77 -4.33 -0.80
C ILE A 157 24.29 -4.53 -0.68
N GLN A 158 25.08 -3.68 -1.37
CA GLN A 158 26.53 -3.78 -1.35
C GLN A 158 27.11 -3.55 0.05
N ASN A 159 26.59 -2.56 0.78
CA ASN A 159 27.07 -2.24 2.12
C ASN A 159 26.70 -3.31 3.15
N TYR A 160 25.54 -3.97 2.99
CA TYR A 160 25.12 -5.03 3.90
C TYR A 160 25.89 -6.33 3.63
N LEU A 161 26.01 -6.73 2.36
CA LEU A 161 26.67 -7.99 2.00
C LEU A 161 28.20 -7.89 1.95
N HIS A 162 28.75 -6.68 1.78
CA HIS A 162 30.16 -6.45 1.45
C HIS A 162 30.66 -7.25 0.23
N ILE A 163 29.74 -7.61 -0.66
CA ILE A 163 29.96 -8.45 -1.84
C ILE A 163 29.68 -7.64 -3.11
N GLY A 164 30.37 -8.01 -4.20
CA GLY A 164 30.06 -7.51 -5.52
C GLY A 164 30.41 -6.03 -5.74
N ARG A 165 30.01 -5.52 -6.90
CA ARG A 165 30.34 -4.16 -7.34
C ARG A 165 29.17 -3.47 -8.04
N ILE A 166 29.09 -2.16 -7.88
CA ILE A 166 28.14 -1.32 -8.59
C ILE A 166 28.84 -0.61 -9.75
N ARG A 167 28.23 -0.62 -10.93
CA ARG A 167 28.71 0.12 -12.10
C ARG A 167 27.58 0.95 -12.69
N ALA A 168 27.82 2.23 -12.91
CA ALA A 168 26.92 3.07 -13.70
C ALA A 168 27.11 2.78 -15.20
N ASP A 169 26.01 2.75 -15.94
CA ASP A 169 26.04 2.77 -17.39
C ASP A 169 26.43 4.19 -17.84
N LYS A 170 27.41 4.30 -18.76
CA LYS A 170 27.92 5.60 -19.22
C LYS A 170 26.89 6.37 -20.04
N ASN A 171 26.02 5.64 -20.75
CA ASN A 171 25.16 6.23 -21.78
C ASN A 171 23.68 6.21 -21.38
N LYS A 172 23.34 5.57 -20.25
CA LYS A 172 21.96 5.38 -19.84
C LYS A 172 21.82 5.69 -18.35
N PRO A 173 20.65 6.14 -17.89
CA PRO A 173 20.45 6.50 -16.49
C PRO A 173 20.23 5.26 -15.60
N TYR A 174 21.04 4.21 -15.78
CA TYR A 174 20.95 2.96 -15.05
C TYR A 174 22.28 2.62 -14.39
N SER A 175 22.19 1.93 -13.27
CA SER A 175 23.31 1.34 -12.57
C SER A 175 23.05 -0.15 -12.37
N ILE A 176 24.13 -0.92 -12.34
CA ILE A 176 24.09 -2.37 -12.30
C ILE A 176 24.94 -2.83 -11.11
N TYR A 177 24.31 -3.53 -10.18
CA TYR A 177 25.01 -4.33 -9.17
C TYR A 177 25.36 -5.69 -9.80
N ILE A 178 26.61 -6.11 -9.63
CA ILE A 178 27.17 -7.29 -10.29
C ILE A 178 27.97 -8.11 -9.27
N VAL A 179 27.63 -9.39 -9.15
CA VAL A 179 28.41 -10.41 -8.44
C VAL A 179 28.91 -11.40 -9.47
N SER A 180 30.23 -11.62 -9.52
CA SER A 180 30.86 -12.46 -10.54
C SER A 180 31.89 -13.44 -9.98
N THR A 181 32.21 -13.35 -8.70
CA THR A 181 33.14 -14.27 -8.03
C THR A 181 32.38 -15.55 -7.68
N LYS A 182 33.02 -16.71 -7.82
CA LYS A 182 32.35 -18.01 -7.66
C LYS A 182 31.84 -18.21 -6.23
N GLU A 183 32.67 -17.88 -5.25
CA GLU A 183 32.40 -18.03 -3.83
C GLU A 183 31.26 -17.12 -3.39
N GLU A 184 31.29 -15.85 -3.82
CA GLU A 184 30.25 -14.86 -3.54
C GLU A 184 28.90 -15.23 -4.17
N MET A 185 28.90 -15.73 -5.42
CA MET A 185 27.67 -16.20 -6.06
C MET A 185 27.09 -17.40 -5.33
N LYS A 186 27.93 -18.38 -4.95
CA LYS A 186 27.50 -19.55 -4.19
C LYS A 186 26.84 -19.14 -2.86
N TYR A 187 27.49 -18.24 -2.11
CA TYR A 187 26.96 -17.69 -0.86
C TYR A 187 25.56 -17.09 -1.05
N ILE A 188 25.37 -16.27 -2.09
CA ILE A 188 24.05 -15.69 -2.39
C ILE A 188 23.03 -16.76 -2.74
N LEU A 189 23.37 -17.75 -3.57
CA LEU A 189 22.46 -18.81 -3.98
C LEU A 189 21.97 -19.62 -2.78
N GLU A 190 22.85 -19.93 -1.82
CA GLU A 190 22.49 -20.66 -0.60
C GLU A 190 21.49 -19.89 0.26
N HIS A 191 21.66 -18.58 0.42
CA HIS A 191 20.81 -17.77 1.30
C HIS A 191 19.45 -17.40 0.70
N ILE A 192 19.36 -17.28 -0.62
CA ILE A 192 18.07 -17.02 -1.30
C ILE A 192 17.34 -18.31 -1.68
N ASN A 193 17.91 -19.47 -1.37
CA ASN A 193 17.30 -20.76 -1.65
C ASN A 193 15.98 -20.92 -0.88
N GLY A 194 14.94 -21.38 -1.58
CA GLY A 194 13.58 -21.42 -1.02
C GLY A 194 12.90 -20.05 -0.83
N LEU A 195 13.54 -18.92 -1.16
CA LEU A 195 12.94 -17.57 -1.09
C LEU A 195 12.49 -17.03 -2.46
N ILE A 196 13.14 -17.45 -3.55
CA ILE A 196 12.79 -17.07 -4.93
C ILE A 196 11.43 -17.65 -5.34
N ARG A 197 10.60 -16.85 -6.03
CA ARG A 197 9.22 -17.16 -6.44
C ARG A 197 8.96 -16.96 -7.92
N LEU A 198 9.54 -15.93 -8.55
CA LEU A 198 9.25 -15.58 -9.95
C LEU A 198 10.32 -16.12 -10.90
N LYS A 199 11.60 -16.02 -10.53
CA LYS A 199 12.73 -16.43 -11.39
C LYS A 199 13.19 -17.87 -11.15
N VAL A 200 12.28 -18.74 -10.73
CA VAL A 200 12.54 -20.13 -10.34
C VAL A 200 13.34 -20.92 -11.39
N PRO A 201 13.01 -20.89 -12.70
CA PRO A 201 13.76 -21.69 -13.68
C PRO A 201 15.23 -21.30 -13.79
N GLY A 202 15.52 -19.99 -13.86
CA GLY A 202 16.90 -19.49 -13.93
C GLY A 202 17.67 -19.69 -12.63
N PHE A 203 16.99 -19.57 -11.49
CA PHE A 203 17.59 -19.85 -10.19
C PHE A 203 17.90 -21.34 -9.99
N LYS A 204 16.97 -22.24 -10.32
CA LYS A 204 17.18 -23.69 -10.24
C LYS A 204 18.34 -24.15 -11.11
N GLU A 205 18.45 -23.60 -12.33
CA GLU A 205 19.60 -23.86 -13.19
C GLU A 205 20.91 -23.34 -12.56
N ALA A 206 20.89 -22.15 -11.96
CA ALA A 206 22.05 -21.63 -11.23
C ALA A 206 22.46 -22.54 -10.06
N CYS A 207 21.51 -23.03 -9.25
CA CYS A 207 21.78 -23.97 -8.16
C CYS A 207 22.42 -25.27 -8.66
N ALA A 208 21.88 -25.85 -9.74
CA ALA A 208 22.43 -27.05 -10.35
C ALA A 208 23.90 -26.88 -10.78
N LEU A 209 24.27 -25.70 -11.31
CA LEU A 209 25.65 -25.40 -11.71
C LEU A 209 26.63 -25.30 -10.53
N TYR A 210 26.13 -25.11 -9.31
CA TYR A 210 26.91 -25.05 -8.07
C TYR A 210 26.77 -26.30 -7.20
N ASN A 211 26.06 -27.33 -7.68
CA ASN A 211 25.71 -28.55 -6.92
C ASN A 211 24.96 -28.23 -5.61
N LEU A 212 23.99 -27.32 -5.69
CA LEU A 212 23.08 -26.99 -4.58
C LEU A 212 21.71 -27.62 -4.84
N ASP A 213 21.13 -28.21 -3.80
CA ASP A 213 19.76 -28.74 -3.83
C ASP A 213 18.75 -27.57 -3.78
N TYR A 214 17.69 -27.65 -4.59
CA TYR A 214 16.63 -26.64 -4.71
C TYR A 214 15.25 -27.26 -4.44
#